data_AF-A0A4Q5ZKS1-F1
#
_entry.id   AF-A0A4Q5ZKS1-F1
#
_cell.length_a   1.000
_cell.length_b   1.000
_cell.length_c   1.000
_cell.angle_alpha   90.00
_cell.angle_beta   90.00
_cell.angle_gamma   90.00
#
_symmetry.space_group_name_H-M   'P 1'
#
loop_
_entity.id
_entity.type
_entity.pdbx_description
1 polymer ?
#
loop_
_entity_poly.entity_id
_entity_poly.type
_entity_poly.pdbx_seq_one_letter_code
_entity_poly.pdbx_strand_id
1 'polypeptide(L)'
;MKYHYQFASRTSVRIELIPEKETEVRLLNGFAPEGDIKALLELFGKGLKNYQQDAQLKETVFMKFPTVALIKFEPSKTAKPLQHQPVLPGQLKINF
;
A
#
# COMPACT_ATOMS: atom_id res chain seq x y z
N MET A 1 3.87 11.01 4.84
CA MET A 1 4.34 10.07 3.80
C MET A 1 3.11 9.50 3.15
N LYS A 2 3.01 9.70 1.83
CA LYS A 2 1.93 9.15 1.01
C LYS A 2 2.34 7.82 0.41
N TYR A 3 1.32 7.08 -0.04
CA TYR A 3 1.47 5.83 -0.75
C TYR A 3 0.83 5.96 -2.13
N HIS A 4 1.57 5.58 -3.16
CA HIS A 4 1.02 5.40 -4.50
C HIS A 4 0.94 3.90 -4.80
N TYR A 5 -0.21 3.46 -5.32
CA TYR A 5 -0.53 2.06 -5.54
C TYR A 5 -0.69 1.78 -7.03
N GLN A 6 -0.06 0.71 -7.50
CA GLN A 6 -0.32 0.16 -8.82
C GLN A 6 -0.69 -1.31 -8.68
N PHE A 7 -1.91 -1.65 -9.09
CA PHE A 7 -2.39 -3.02 -9.12
C PHE A 7 -1.45 -3.88 -9.98
N ALA A 8 -0.99 -5.01 -9.45
CA ALA A 8 -0.20 -5.99 -10.18
C ALA A 8 -0.97 -7.30 -10.35
N SER A 9 -1.59 -7.80 -9.28
CA SER A 9 -2.50 -8.95 -9.33
C SER A 9 -3.44 -8.97 -8.12
N ARG A 10 -4.28 -10.00 -8.00
CA ARG A 10 -5.17 -10.19 -6.83
C ARG A 10 -4.43 -10.35 -5.51
N THR A 11 -3.17 -10.79 -5.54
CA THR A 11 -2.33 -11.07 -4.37
C THR A 11 -1.01 -10.30 -4.43
N SER A 12 -0.92 -9.27 -5.29
CA SER A 12 0.25 -8.41 -5.35
C SER A 12 -0.08 -6.97 -5.73
N VAL A 13 0.66 -6.04 -5.14
CA VAL A 13 0.52 -4.60 -5.39
C VAL A 13 1.91 -3.97 -5.43
N ARG A 14 2.15 -3.08 -6.39
CA ARG A 14 3.31 -2.19 -6.35
C ARG A 14 2.97 -1.00 -5.46
N ILE A 15 3.80 -0.77 -4.45
CA ILE A 15 3.70 0.36 -3.55
C ILE A 15 4.91 1.27 -3.77
N GLU A 16 4.65 2.56 -3.89
CA GLU A 16 5.65 3.61 -3.90
C GLU A 16 5.46 4.53 -2.69
N LEU A 17 6.53 4.68 -1.90
CA LEU A 17 6.62 5.58 -0.76
C LEU A 17 6.97 6.98 -1.26
N ILE A 18 6.07 7.94 -1.05
CA ILE A 18 6.26 9.33 -1.46
C ILE A 18 6.45 10.18 -0.18
N PRO A 19 7.68 10.61 0.13
CA PRO A 19 7.90 11.49 1.29
C PRO A 19 7.27 12.86 1.03
N GLU A 20 6.65 13.42 2.05
CA GLU A 20 5.99 14.74 2.00
C GLU A 20 6.71 15.79 2.85
N LYS A 21 7.59 15.34 3.75
CA LYS A 21 8.34 16.18 4.68
C LYS A 21 9.81 15.83 4.62
N GLU A 22 10.67 16.80 4.92
CA GLU A 22 12.12 16.61 4.92
C GLU A 22 12.58 15.48 5.85
N THR A 23 11.93 15.32 7.01
CA THR A 23 12.19 14.22 7.95
C THR A 23 11.98 12.84 7.33
N GLU A 24 11.00 12.71 6.43
CA GLU A 24 10.69 11.46 5.73
C GLU A 24 11.70 11.19 4.61
N VAL A 25 12.16 12.25 3.92
CA VAL A 25 13.26 12.15 2.95
C VAL A 25 14.53 11.64 3.63
N ARG A 26 14.90 12.25 4.77
CA ARG A 26 16.07 11.84 5.56
C ARG A 26 15.94 10.40 6.05
N LEU A 27 14.76 10.01 6.53
CA LEU A 27 14.49 8.63 6.94
C LEU A 27 14.70 7.65 5.78
N LEU A 28 14.11 7.92 4.61
CA LEU A 28 14.24 7.04 3.45
C LEU A 28 15.68 6.95 2.95
N ASN A 29 16.41 8.06 2.91
CA ASN A 29 17.82 8.09 2.52
C ASN A 29 18.74 7.35 3.51
N GLY A 30 18.29 7.12 4.74
CA GLY A 30 19.03 6.39 5.76
C GLY A 30 18.99 4.87 5.59
N PHE A 31 18.11 4.33 4.73
CA PHE A 31 18.07 2.89 4.47
C PHE A 31 19.15 2.49 3.46
N ALA A 32 19.79 1.35 3.73
CA ALA A 32 20.75 0.71 2.83
C ALA A 32 20.30 -0.74 2.52
N PRO A 33 20.52 -1.26 1.30
CA PRO A 33 20.10 -2.61 0.93
C PRO A 33 20.69 -3.71 1.82
N GLU A 34 21.92 -3.53 2.29
CA GLU A 34 22.65 -4.47 3.16
C GLU A 34 22.40 -4.22 4.66
N GLY A 35 21.60 -3.21 5.01
CA GLY A 35 21.34 -2.80 6.38
C GLY A 35 20.12 -3.46 7.02
N ASP A 36 19.81 -3.06 8.26
CA ASP A 36 18.54 -3.41 8.90
C ASP A 36 17.38 -2.67 8.21
N ILE A 37 16.63 -3.42 7.40
CA ILE A 37 15.48 -2.91 6.66
C ILE A 37 14.14 -3.13 7.39
N LYS A 38 14.14 -3.57 8.66
CA LYS A 38 12.89 -3.88 9.38
C LYS A 38 11.93 -2.69 9.42
N ALA A 39 12.45 -1.50 9.74
CA ALA A 39 11.65 -0.27 9.75
C ALA A 39 11.11 0.09 8.35
N LEU A 40 11.86 -0.19 7.28
CA LEU A 40 11.40 0.01 5.92
C LEU A 40 10.25 -0.97 5.57
N LEU A 41 10.39 -2.24 5.93
CA LEU A 41 9.34 -3.24 5.74
C LEU A 41 8.07 -2.89 6.53
N GLU A 42 8.19 -2.29 7.71
CA GLU A 42 7.05 -1.78 8.47
C GLU A 42 6.33 -0.63 7.74
N LEU A 43 7.06 0.26 7.05
CA LEU A 43 6.46 1.31 6.22
C LEU A 43 5.65 0.72 5.06
N PHE A 44 6.17 -0.29 4.38
CA PHE A 44 5.44 -1.02 3.34
C PHE A 44 4.25 -1.81 3.90
N GLY A 45 4.39 -2.42 5.08
CA GLY A 45 3.30 -3.09 5.78
C GLY A 45 2.14 -2.15 6.12
N LYS A 46 2.44 -0.92 6.57
CA LYS A 46 1.42 0.14 6.77
C LYS A 46 0.74 0.51 5.44
N GLY A 47 1.53 0.70 4.38
CA GLY A 47 1.02 0.97 3.04
C GLY A 47 0.09 -0.13 2.53
N LEU A 48 0.44 -1.40 2.76
CA LEU A 48 -0.38 -2.56 2.39
C LEU A 48 -1.71 -2.59 3.14
N LYS A 49 -1.71 -2.33 4.45
CA LYS A 49 -2.95 -2.29 5.25
C LYS A 49 -3.92 -1.21 4.78
N ASN A 50 -3.41 -0.08 4.31
CA ASN A 50 -4.22 0.99 3.71
C ASN A 50 -4.81 0.58 2.34
N TYR A 51 -4.11 -0.26 1.58
CA TYR A 51 -4.57 -0.75 0.28
C TYR A 51 -5.59 -1.89 0.41
N GLN A 52 -5.30 -2.86 1.26
CA GLN A 52 -6.11 -4.04 1.52
C GLN A 52 -6.11 -4.30 3.02
N GLN A 53 -7.24 -4.00 3.66
CA GLN A 53 -7.41 -4.27 5.09
C GLN A 53 -7.23 -5.77 5.37
N ASP A 54 -6.61 -6.08 6.50
CA ASP A 54 -6.30 -7.44 6.96
C ASP A 54 -5.42 -8.28 6.01
N ALA A 55 -4.74 -7.65 5.05
CA ALA A 55 -3.75 -8.32 4.23
C ALA A 55 -2.51 -8.71 5.05
N GLN A 56 -2.05 -9.94 4.86
CA GLN A 56 -0.80 -10.41 5.43
C GLN A 56 0.31 -10.27 4.39
N LEU A 57 1.32 -9.45 4.71
CA LEU A 57 2.52 -9.30 3.89
C LEU A 57 3.29 -10.63 3.88
N LYS A 58 3.58 -11.17 2.69
CA LYS A 58 4.35 -12.41 2.51
C LYS A 58 5.74 -12.15 2.01
N GLU A 59 5.86 -11.27 1.03
CA GLU A 59 7.13 -11.00 0.36
C GLU A 59 7.18 -9.54 -0.08
N THR A 60 8.36 -8.95 -0.01
CA THR A 60 8.66 -7.60 -0.49
C THR A 60 9.83 -7.68 -1.47
N VAL A 61 9.58 -7.33 -2.74
CA VAL A 61 10.61 -7.32 -3.78
C VAL A 61 10.83 -5.87 -4.21
N PHE A 62 11.99 -5.31 -3.89
CA PHE A 62 12.31 -3.92 -4.25
C PHE A 62 12.56 -3.78 -5.75
N MET A 63 11.79 -2.90 -6.41
CA MET A 63 12.00 -2.51 -7.80
C MET A 63 12.88 -1.27 -7.89
N LYS A 64 12.80 -0.39 -6.89
CA LYS A 64 13.70 0.74 -6.69
C LYS A 64 13.87 0.93 -5.19
N PHE A 65 15.00 0.50 -4.66
CA PHE A 65 15.29 0.66 -3.23
C PHE A 65 15.53 2.15 -2.90
N PRO A 66 15.06 2.67 -1.75
CA PRO A 66 14.13 2.05 -0.79
C PRO A 66 12.65 2.35 -1.08
N THR A 67 12.34 3.12 -2.12
CA THR A 67 11.05 3.79 -2.25
C THR A 67 9.97 2.99 -2.98
N VAL A 68 10.32 1.98 -3.78
CA VAL A 68 9.37 1.24 -4.61
C VAL A 68 9.57 -0.26 -4.45
N ALA A 69 8.52 -0.96 -4.07
CA ALA A 69 8.51 -2.41 -3.95
C ALA A 69 7.23 -3.05 -4.49
N LEU A 70 7.37 -4.24 -5.03
CA LEU A 70 6.28 -5.16 -5.31
C LEU A 70 6.02 -5.98 -4.04
N ILE A 71 4.83 -5.82 -3.47
CA ILE A 71 4.40 -6.51 -2.26
C ILE A 71 3.52 -7.68 -2.67
N LYS A 72 3.89 -8.90 -2.29
CA LYS A 72 3.01 -10.07 -2.36
C LYS A 72 2.33 -10.25 -1.01
N PHE A 73 1.02 -10.49 -1.05
CA PHE A 73 0.21 -10.58 0.14
C PHE A 73 -0.87 -11.65 0.01
N GLU A 74 -1.31 -12.16 1.15
CA GLU A 74 -2.53 -12.97 1.24
C GLU A 74 -3.67 -12.09 1.74
N PRO A 75 -4.77 -11.94 0.98
CA PRO A 75 -5.98 -11.33 1.50
C PRO A 75 -6.57 -12.24 2.58
N SER A 76 -6.93 -11.68 3.73
CA SER A 76 -7.68 -12.45 4.72
C SER A 76 -9.00 -12.93 4.11
N LYS A 77 -9.38 -14.19 4.39
CA LYS A 77 -10.62 -14.82 3.90
C LYS A 77 -11.91 -14.08 4.34
N THR A 78 -11.79 -13.08 5.21
CA THR A 78 -12.89 -12.24 5.70
C THR A 78 -13.11 -10.95 4.91
N ALA A 79 -12.21 -10.59 3.98
CA ALA A 79 -12.36 -9.35 3.22
C ALA A 79 -13.40 -9.51 2.09
N LYS A 80 -14.61 -8.98 2.29
CA LYS A 80 -15.48 -8.64 1.15
C LYS A 80 -14.71 -7.65 0.28
N PRO A 81 -14.59 -7.87 -1.04
CA PRO A 81 -13.96 -6.90 -1.91
C PRO A 81 -14.71 -5.56 -1.77
N LEU A 82 -13.98 -4.47 -1.50
CA LEU A 82 -14.50 -3.12 -1.67
C LEU A 82 -14.81 -2.95 -3.16
N GLN A 83 -16.06 -3.26 -3.52
CA GLN A 83 -16.59 -2.94 -4.84
C GLN A 83 -16.44 -1.43 -5.02
N HIS A 84 -15.60 -1.03 -5.97
CA HIS A 84 -15.71 0.29 -6.56
C HIS A 84 -17.08 0.33 -7.23
N GLN A 85 -18.11 0.80 -6.52
CA GLN A 85 -19.38 1.11 -7.16
C GLN A 85 -19.13 2.27 -8.12
N PRO A 86 -19.38 2.13 -9.43
CA PRO A 86 -19.58 3.32 -10.25
C PRO A 86 -20.80 4.04 -9.70
N VAL A 87 -20.62 5.27 -9.23
CA VAL A 87 -21.74 6.11 -8.82
C VAL A 87 -22.55 6.42 -10.08
N LEU A 88 -23.70 5.78 -10.24
CA LEU A 88 -24.67 6.17 -11.26
C LEU A 88 -25.35 7.47 -10.79
N PRO A 89 -25.33 8.54 -11.59
CA PRO A 89 -26.03 9.78 -11.24
C PRO A 89 -27.54 9.55 -11.40
N GLY A 90 -28.31 9.64 -10.30
CA GLY A 90 -29.76 9.82 -10.44
C GLY A 90 -30.70 9.15 -9.44
N GLN A 91 -30.41 9.04 -8.14
CA GLN A 91 -31.47 8.79 -7.16
C GLN A 91 -31.52 9.86 -6.07
N LEU A 92 -32.34 10.89 -6.33
CA LEU A 92 -32.99 11.67 -5.28
C LEU A 92 -33.92 10.73 -4.50
N LYS A 93 -33.65 10.53 -3.21
CA LYS A 93 -34.66 9.99 -2.28
C LYS A 93 -35.45 11.16 -1.70
N ILE A 94 -36.70 11.29 -2.12
CA ILE A 94 -37.71 12.11 -1.44
C ILE A 94 -38.29 11.22 -0.35
N ASN A 95 -38.15 11.62 0.91
CA ASN A 95 -38.86 10.98 2.02
C ASN A 95 -40.16 11.76 2.26
N PHE A 96 -41.27 11.03 2.35
CA PHE A 96 -42.58 11.51 2.79
C PHE A 96 -42.58 11.84 4.28
#